data_AF-A0A1H6K155-F1
#
_entry.id   AF-A0A1H6K155-F1
#
_cell.length_a   1.000
_cell.length_b   1.000
_cell.length_c   1.000
_cell.angle_alpha   90.00
_cell.angle_beta   90.00
_cell.angle_gamma   90.00
#
_symmetry.space_group_name_H-M   'P 1'
#
loop_
_entity.id
_entity.type
_entity.pdbx_description
1 polymer ?
#
loop_
_entity_poly.entity_id
_entity_poly.type
_entity_poly.pdbx_seq_one_letter_code
_entity_poly.pdbx_strand_id
1 'polypeptide(L)'
;MNPKLKTLFFFLIGAFAGILTMYLISNYRIERKSDVGSQKTEVGSPMSEAKQSSILEKSSNSNSIDELTKDNKVIAYVKSNHQLPDFYITKSEAKSKGWIPSKGNLCDILPGKAIGGDKFSNREKQLPKGEQYYEADVNYNCGNRGADRIVFTKNGDVWLTKNHYKSFERK
;
A
#
# COMPACT_ATOMS: atom_id res chain seq x y z
N MET A 1 -43.70 12.24 27.82
CA MET A 1 -42.53 11.71 27.08
C MET A 1 -41.56 11.09 28.09
N ASN A 2 -41.33 9.77 27.99
CA ASN A 2 -40.60 9.00 29.00
C ASN A 2 -39.15 9.51 29.11
N PRO A 3 -38.67 9.92 30.32
CA PRO A 3 -37.33 10.48 30.48
C PRO A 3 -36.23 9.52 30.02
N LYS A 4 -36.45 8.20 30.12
CA LYS A 4 -35.52 7.17 29.63
C LYS A 4 -35.46 7.09 28.10
N LEU A 5 -36.54 7.46 27.43
CA LEU A 5 -36.61 7.52 25.97
C LEU A 5 -35.90 8.78 25.44
N LYS A 6 -36.02 9.91 26.14
CA LYS A 6 -35.32 11.14 25.78
C LYS A 6 -33.80 10.98 25.83
N THR A 7 -33.28 10.37 26.90
CA THR A 7 -31.84 10.12 27.02
C THR A 7 -31.35 9.18 25.93
N LEU A 8 -32.10 8.12 25.62
CA LEU A 8 -31.77 7.20 24.51
C LEU A 8 -31.72 7.93 23.16
N PHE A 9 -32.65 8.84 22.88
CA PHE A 9 -32.62 9.65 21.65
C PHE A 9 -31.37 10.51 21.53
N PHE A 10 -30.92 11.16 22.61
CA PHE A 10 -29.68 11.96 22.58
C PHE A 10 -28.43 11.11 22.33
N PHE A 11 -28.37 9.89 22.88
CA PHE A 11 -27.26 8.96 22.61
C PHE A 11 -27.24 8.50 21.14
N LEU A 12 -28.40 8.18 20.57
CA LEU A 12 -28.50 7.73 19.18
C LEU A 12 -28.11 8.84 18.19
N ILE A 13 -28.60 10.07 18.41
CA ILE A 13 -28.27 11.22 17.55
C ILE A 13 -26.77 11.51 17.58
N GLY A 14 -26.14 11.46 18.76
CA GLY A 14 -24.69 11.63 18.90
C GLY A 14 -23.87 10.58 18.15
N ALA A 15 -24.27 9.31 18.21
CA ALA A 15 -23.59 8.23 17.50
C ALA A 15 -23.68 8.39 15.97
N PHE A 16 -24.84 8.77 15.43
CA PHE A 16 -25.00 9.01 13.99
C PHE A 16 -24.24 10.25 13.51
N ALA A 17 -24.21 11.34 14.29
CA ALA A 17 -23.42 12.52 13.95
C ALA A 17 -21.90 12.23 13.94
N GLY A 18 -21.41 11.41 14.88
CA GLY A 18 -20.01 10.96 14.91
C GLY A 18 -19.63 10.11 13.70
N ILE A 19 -20.50 9.18 13.29
CA ILE A 19 -20.27 8.35 12.10
C ILE A 19 -20.31 9.20 10.82
N LEU A 20 -21.27 10.13 10.71
CA LEU A 20 -21.40 11.00 9.53
C LEU A 20 -20.19 11.94 9.39
N THR A 21 -19.73 12.53 10.49
CA THR A 21 -18.53 13.40 10.49
C THR A 21 -17.26 12.63 10.11
N MET A 22 -17.07 11.41 10.62
CA MET A 22 -15.97 10.53 10.22
C MET A 22 -16.02 10.17 8.73
N TYR A 23 -17.21 9.86 8.21
CA TYR A 23 -17.39 9.55 6.79
C TYR A 23 -17.03 10.74 5.88
N LEU A 24 -17.49 11.95 6.23
CA LEU A 24 -17.18 13.18 5.48
C LEU A 24 -15.68 13.52 5.52
N ILE A 25 -15.01 13.37 6.67
CA ILE A 25 -13.56 13.61 6.80
C ILE A 25 -12.76 12.60 5.96
N SER A 26 -13.19 11.34 5.94
CA SER A 26 -12.55 10.29 5.14
C SER A 26 -12.65 10.59 3.64
N ASN A 27 -13.85 10.95 3.14
CA ASN A 27 -14.03 11.31 1.73
C ASN A 27 -13.29 12.61 1.35
N TYR A 28 -13.30 13.64 2.20
CA TYR A 28 -12.62 14.92 1.89
C TYR A 28 -11.09 14.80 1.83
N ARG A 29 -10.47 13.85 2.55
CA ARG A 29 -9.03 13.60 2.45
C ARG A 29 -8.61 12.96 1.13
N ILE A 30 -9.51 12.29 0.42
CA ILE A 30 -9.20 11.67 -0.88
C ILE A 30 -8.96 12.75 -1.94
N GLU A 31 -9.70 13.86 -1.88
CA GLU A 31 -9.66 14.90 -2.91
C GLU A 31 -8.43 15.85 -2.79
N ARG A 32 -7.94 16.10 -1.57
CA ARG A 32 -6.78 16.99 -1.32
C ARG A 32 -5.40 16.40 -1.63
N LYS A 33 -5.28 15.10 -1.91
CA LYS A 33 -3.97 14.51 -2.29
C LYS A 33 -3.64 14.71 -3.78
N SER A 34 -4.59 15.26 -4.54
CA SER A 34 -4.49 15.43 -6.00
C SER A 34 -3.93 16.80 -6.44
N ASP A 35 -3.72 17.75 -5.53
CA ASP A 35 -3.52 19.14 -5.95
C ASP A 35 -2.60 19.94 -4.99
N VAL A 36 -1.27 19.80 -5.14
CA VAL A 36 -0.25 20.80 -4.78
C VAL A 36 1.01 20.58 -5.64
N GLY A 37 1.10 21.38 -6.72
CA GLY A 37 2.29 22.12 -7.22
C GLY A 37 3.51 21.36 -7.80
N SER A 38 4.25 21.88 -8.79
CA SER A 38 4.12 23.08 -9.63
C SER A 38 5.20 23.07 -10.73
N GLN A 39 4.76 23.35 -11.96
CA GLN A 39 5.37 23.95 -13.17
C GLN A 39 6.79 24.57 -13.17
N LYS A 40 7.42 24.53 -14.36
CA LYS A 40 7.81 25.66 -15.28
C LYS A 40 8.64 25.10 -16.47
N THR A 41 8.73 25.59 -17.71
CA THR A 41 8.04 26.53 -18.63
C THR A 41 8.79 26.41 -19.98
N GLU A 42 8.13 26.42 -21.14
CA GLU A 42 8.59 27.16 -22.34
C GLU A 42 7.53 27.23 -23.44
N VAL A 43 7.61 28.30 -24.23
CA VAL A 43 6.56 28.95 -25.05
C VAL A 43 6.85 28.75 -26.54
N GLY A 44 5.81 28.53 -27.38
CA GLY A 44 5.86 28.81 -28.83
C GLY A 44 5.02 27.89 -29.73
N SER A 45 3.77 28.28 -29.99
CA SER A 45 2.85 27.76 -31.05
C SER A 45 3.04 28.58 -32.36
N PRO A 46 2.45 28.28 -33.55
CA PRO A 46 1.13 27.65 -33.81
C PRO A 46 1.12 26.52 -34.90
N MET A 47 0.40 25.42 -34.70
CA MET A 47 -1.02 25.13 -35.04
C MET A 47 -1.25 24.51 -36.44
N SER A 48 -1.58 23.21 -36.46
CA SER A 48 -2.70 22.66 -37.25
C SER A 48 -3.16 21.31 -36.66
N GLU A 49 -4.46 21.22 -36.38
CA GLU A 49 -5.24 20.09 -35.87
C GLU A 49 -5.22 18.88 -36.87
N ALA A 50 -5.55 17.62 -36.58
CA ALA A 50 -6.41 17.04 -35.56
C ALA A 50 -6.15 15.50 -35.37
N LYS A 51 -6.26 15.06 -34.11
CA LYS A 51 -7.03 13.89 -33.63
C LYS A 51 -6.56 12.43 -33.86
N GLN A 52 -5.84 11.95 -32.83
CA GLN A 52 -6.23 10.85 -31.91
C GLN A 52 -6.00 9.37 -32.32
N SER A 53 -5.03 8.72 -31.65
CA SER A 53 -5.19 7.37 -31.09
C SER A 53 -4.04 7.02 -30.14
N SER A 54 -4.37 6.79 -28.87
CA SER A 54 -3.74 5.85 -27.94
C SER A 54 -2.20 5.72 -27.90
N ILE A 55 -1.53 6.50 -27.06
CA ILE A 55 -0.24 6.09 -26.48
C ILE A 55 -0.51 5.63 -25.05
N LEU A 56 -1.12 4.44 -24.95
CA LEU A 56 -0.89 3.55 -23.83
C LEU A 56 0.38 2.78 -24.20
N GLU A 57 1.53 3.33 -23.83
CA GLU A 57 2.80 2.60 -23.72
C GLU A 57 2.62 1.53 -22.64
N LYS A 58 1.92 0.45 -23.01
CA LYS A 58 1.97 -0.83 -22.33
C LYS A 58 3.37 -1.37 -22.61
N SER A 59 4.34 -0.92 -21.81
CA SER A 59 5.64 -1.57 -21.72
C SER A 59 5.42 -2.98 -21.18
N SER A 60 5.22 -3.91 -22.10
CA SER A 60 5.07 -5.34 -21.86
C SER A 60 6.43 -5.97 -21.60
N ASN A 61 7.09 -5.54 -20.53
CA ASN A 61 7.93 -6.44 -19.76
C ASN A 61 7.03 -7.04 -18.68
N SER A 62 6.16 -7.99 -19.07
CA SER A 62 5.30 -8.72 -18.13
C SER A 62 6.15 -9.71 -17.34
N ASN A 63 7.06 -9.19 -16.52
CA ASN A 63 7.71 -9.97 -15.49
C ASN A 63 6.60 -10.51 -14.58
N SER A 64 6.59 -11.82 -14.35
CA SER A 64 5.66 -12.45 -13.42
C SER A 64 5.81 -11.82 -12.03
N ILE A 65 4.76 -11.90 -11.20
CA ILE A 65 4.84 -11.35 -9.84
C ILE A 65 5.98 -11.97 -9.01
N ASP A 66 6.31 -13.23 -9.28
CA ASP A 66 7.47 -13.93 -8.72
C ASP A 66 8.77 -13.23 -9.11
N GLU A 67 8.97 -12.94 -10.40
CA GLU A 67 10.16 -12.26 -10.90
C GLU A 67 10.29 -10.81 -10.40
N LEU A 68 9.15 -10.13 -10.19
CA LEU A 68 9.09 -8.77 -9.64
C LEU A 68 9.41 -8.75 -8.15
N THR A 69 8.95 -9.76 -7.40
CA THR A 69 9.08 -9.81 -5.94
C THR A 69 10.35 -10.51 -5.46
N LYS A 70 11.26 -10.92 -6.35
CA LYS A 70 12.58 -11.45 -5.97
C LYS A 70 13.26 -10.54 -4.95
N ASP A 71 13.69 -11.14 -3.84
CA ASP A 71 14.22 -10.42 -2.68
C ASP A 71 15.30 -9.39 -3.06
N ASN A 72 16.31 -9.79 -3.83
CA ASN A 72 17.39 -8.93 -4.29
C ASN A 72 16.93 -7.69 -5.06
N LYS A 73 15.90 -7.81 -5.92
CA LYS A 73 15.36 -6.69 -6.69
C LYS A 73 14.61 -5.71 -5.80
N VAL A 74 13.74 -6.24 -4.94
CA VAL A 74 12.93 -5.40 -4.05
C VAL A 74 13.84 -4.68 -3.04
N ILE A 75 14.84 -5.37 -2.49
CA ILE A 75 15.84 -4.77 -1.60
C ILE A 75 16.59 -3.62 -2.30
N ALA A 76 17.11 -3.86 -3.50
CA ALA A 76 17.83 -2.84 -4.27
C ALA A 76 16.94 -1.62 -4.56
N TYR A 77 15.68 -1.86 -4.92
CA TYR A 77 14.71 -0.79 -5.17
C TYR A 77 14.43 0.04 -3.91
N VAL A 78 14.14 -0.61 -2.78
CA VAL A 78 13.86 0.07 -1.51
C VAL A 78 15.05 0.88 -1.03
N LYS A 79 16.27 0.35 -1.16
CA LYS A 79 17.50 1.09 -0.82
C LYS A 79 17.70 2.35 -1.66
N SER A 80 17.36 2.28 -2.94
CA SER A 80 17.60 3.40 -3.87
C SER A 80 16.50 4.45 -3.83
N ASN A 81 15.25 4.02 -3.59
CA ASN A 81 14.07 4.89 -3.72
C ASN A 81 13.39 5.19 -2.37
N HIS A 82 13.80 4.53 -1.29
CA HIS A 82 13.22 4.66 0.06
C HIS A 82 11.71 4.36 0.13
N GLN A 83 11.19 3.63 -0.87
CA GLN A 83 9.80 3.23 -0.98
C GLN A 83 9.68 1.87 -1.68
N LEU A 84 8.52 1.24 -1.55
CA LEU A 84 8.22 0.00 -2.28
C LEU A 84 7.88 0.30 -3.76
N PRO A 85 8.12 -0.66 -4.67
CA PRO A 85 7.56 -0.63 -6.01
C PRO A 85 6.02 -0.57 -6.01
N ASP A 86 5.43 0.02 -7.05
CA ASP A 86 3.97 0.27 -7.16
C ASP A 86 3.10 -1.00 -7.28
N PHE A 87 3.71 -2.17 -7.46
CA PHE A 87 3.00 -3.45 -7.43
C PHE A 87 2.70 -3.95 -6.01
N TYR A 88 3.22 -3.28 -4.98
CA TYR A 88 2.83 -3.56 -3.59
C TYR A 88 1.52 -2.88 -3.22
N ILE A 89 0.72 -3.57 -2.41
CA ILE A 89 -0.54 -3.09 -1.85
C ILE A 89 -0.63 -3.49 -0.38
N THR A 90 -1.20 -2.63 0.47
CA THR A 90 -1.34 -2.95 1.89
C THR A 90 -2.36 -4.08 2.11
N LYS A 91 -2.26 -4.77 3.25
CA LYS A 91 -3.25 -5.79 3.63
C LYS A 91 -4.67 -5.23 3.66
N SER A 92 -4.86 -4.00 4.13
CA SER A 92 -6.18 -3.37 4.21
C SER A 92 -6.78 -3.08 2.84
N GLU A 93 -5.98 -2.57 1.90
CA GLU A 93 -6.42 -2.28 0.54
C GLU A 93 -6.68 -3.57 -0.26
N ALA A 94 -5.86 -4.61 -0.07
CA ALA A 94 -6.11 -5.90 -0.68
C ALA A 94 -7.43 -6.51 -0.17
N LYS A 95 -7.67 -6.47 1.16
CA LYS A 95 -8.91 -6.97 1.77
C LYS A 95 -10.15 -6.21 1.28
N SER A 96 -10.08 -4.88 1.17
CA SER A 96 -11.21 -4.09 0.66
C SER A 96 -11.57 -4.41 -0.80
N LYS A 97 -10.61 -4.95 -1.56
CA LYS A 97 -10.80 -5.43 -2.93
C LYS A 97 -11.17 -6.92 -3.04
N GLY A 98 -11.43 -7.59 -1.91
CA GLY A 98 -11.91 -8.99 -1.87
C GLY A 98 -10.83 -10.04 -1.61
N TRP A 99 -9.63 -9.64 -1.18
CA TRP A 99 -8.59 -10.60 -0.82
C TRP A 99 -8.97 -11.34 0.47
N ILE A 100 -9.01 -12.66 0.39
CA ILE A 100 -9.26 -13.57 1.50
C ILE A 100 -7.97 -14.38 1.71
N PRO A 101 -7.16 -14.07 2.74
CA PRO A 101 -5.85 -14.70 2.93
C PRO A 101 -5.90 -16.23 2.98
N SER A 102 -6.93 -16.81 3.62
CA SER A 102 -7.09 -18.26 3.73
C SER A 102 -7.43 -18.96 2.42
N LYS A 103 -7.87 -18.22 1.39
CA LYS A 103 -8.15 -18.75 0.05
C LYS A 103 -6.96 -18.59 -0.90
N GLY A 104 -5.91 -17.85 -0.52
CA GLY A 104 -4.78 -17.58 -1.42
C GLY A 104 -5.16 -16.81 -2.70
N ASN A 105 -6.31 -16.13 -2.72
CA ASN A 105 -6.92 -15.59 -3.94
C ASN A 105 -6.37 -14.21 -4.38
N LEU A 106 -5.19 -13.79 -3.91
CA LEU A 106 -4.69 -12.43 -4.16
C LEU A 106 -4.49 -12.18 -5.66
N CYS A 107 -3.80 -13.08 -6.36
CA CYS A 107 -3.55 -12.93 -7.79
C CYS A 107 -4.81 -13.05 -8.64
N ASP A 108 -5.85 -13.74 -8.15
CA ASP A 108 -7.11 -13.90 -8.88
C ASP A 108 -7.88 -12.57 -8.93
N ILE A 109 -7.88 -11.84 -7.81
CA ILE A 109 -8.63 -10.58 -7.69
C ILE A 109 -7.78 -9.34 -7.96
N LEU A 110 -6.45 -9.44 -7.78
CA LEU A 110 -5.48 -8.37 -7.98
C LEU A 110 -4.24 -8.92 -8.73
N PRO A 111 -4.39 -9.21 -10.04
CA PRO A 111 -3.28 -9.70 -10.85
C PRO A 111 -2.08 -8.76 -10.78
N GLY A 112 -0.88 -9.33 -10.60
CA GLY A 112 0.37 -8.59 -10.56
C GLY A 112 0.57 -7.75 -9.30
N LYS A 113 -0.15 -8.04 -8.20
CA LYS A 113 0.07 -7.39 -6.89
C LYS A 113 0.67 -8.33 -5.85
N ALA A 114 1.43 -7.75 -4.93
CA ALA A 114 1.98 -8.40 -3.74
C ALA A 114 1.66 -7.60 -2.47
N ILE A 115 1.66 -8.26 -1.31
CA ILE A 115 1.35 -7.60 -0.04
C ILE A 115 2.58 -6.84 0.49
N GLY A 116 2.41 -5.57 0.86
CA GLY A 116 3.48 -4.79 1.48
C GLY A 116 3.09 -3.37 1.83
N GLY A 117 3.91 -2.72 2.65
CA GLY A 117 3.74 -1.34 3.11
C GLY A 117 3.02 -1.20 4.45
N ASP A 118 2.61 -2.32 5.06
CA ASP A 118 2.06 -2.32 6.41
C ASP A 118 3.14 -2.02 7.46
N LYS A 119 2.74 -1.41 8.58
CA LYS A 119 3.65 -1.12 9.70
C LYS A 119 4.12 -2.42 10.36
N PHE A 120 5.43 -2.59 10.52
CA PHE A 120 6.01 -3.64 11.33
C PHE A 120 6.33 -3.11 12.73
N SER A 121 5.81 -3.77 13.77
CA SER A 121 5.85 -3.24 15.14
C SER A 121 7.09 -3.64 15.95
N ASN A 122 7.94 -4.54 15.43
CA ASN A 122 9.15 -5.01 16.11
C ASN A 122 8.91 -5.43 17.59
N ARG A 123 7.81 -6.15 17.85
CA ARG A 123 7.39 -6.54 19.22
C ARG A 123 8.43 -7.42 19.91
N GLU A 124 9.05 -8.31 19.14
CA GLU A 124 10.11 -9.21 19.61
C GLU A 124 11.47 -8.52 19.76
N LYS A 125 11.60 -7.24 19.36
CA LYS A 125 12.80 -6.42 19.52
C LYS A 125 14.05 -7.04 18.88
N GLN A 126 13.86 -7.80 17.80
CA GLN A 126 14.96 -8.39 17.02
C GLN A 126 15.67 -7.35 16.12
N LEU A 127 15.02 -6.21 15.86
CA LEU A 127 15.58 -5.07 15.13
C LEU A 127 15.91 -3.90 16.08
N PRO A 128 16.77 -2.94 15.69
CA PRO A 128 17.08 -1.76 16.47
C PRO A 128 15.84 -0.97 16.93
N LYS A 129 15.92 -0.33 18.09
CA LYS A 129 14.84 0.51 18.63
C LYS A 129 14.94 1.94 18.09
N GLY A 130 13.85 2.70 18.19
CA GLY A 130 13.79 4.12 17.81
C GLY A 130 13.30 4.38 16.40
N GLU A 131 13.14 3.33 15.60
CA GLU A 131 12.72 3.41 14.19
C GLU A 131 11.29 2.91 13.97
N GLN A 132 10.61 3.51 12.99
CA GLN A 132 9.37 2.96 12.45
C GLN A 132 9.71 2.04 11.28
N TYR A 133 9.30 0.78 11.40
CA TYR A 133 9.49 -0.23 10.38
C TYR A 133 8.23 -0.48 9.55
N TYR A 134 8.45 -0.97 8.34
CA TYR A 134 7.45 -1.41 7.37
C TYR A 134 7.83 -2.80 6.86
N GLU A 135 6.87 -3.58 6.41
CA GLU A 135 7.10 -4.93 5.88
C GLU A 135 6.58 -5.09 4.44
N ALA A 136 7.21 -5.98 3.68
CA ALA A 136 6.74 -6.40 2.36
C ALA A 136 7.08 -7.85 2.07
N ASP A 137 6.17 -8.54 1.38
CA ASP A 137 6.38 -9.91 0.89
C ASP A 137 7.42 -9.91 -0.22
N VAL A 138 8.34 -10.87 -0.17
CA VAL A 138 9.29 -11.12 -1.26
C VAL A 138 9.22 -12.61 -1.64
N ASN A 139 9.72 -12.94 -2.83
CA ASN A 139 9.67 -14.28 -3.40
C ASN A 139 8.22 -14.83 -3.45
N TYR A 140 7.26 -13.97 -3.85
CA TYR A 140 5.84 -14.31 -3.88
C TYR A 140 5.41 -14.82 -5.25
N ASN A 141 4.85 -16.03 -5.30
CA ASN A 141 4.51 -16.75 -6.53
C ASN A 141 3.01 -17.07 -6.65
N CYS A 142 2.14 -16.15 -6.23
CA CYS A 142 0.68 -16.33 -6.17
C CYS A 142 0.23 -17.40 -5.16
N GLY A 143 -1.09 -17.52 -4.96
CA GLY A 143 -1.65 -18.41 -3.95
C GLY A 143 -1.44 -17.90 -2.53
N ASN A 144 -1.15 -18.83 -1.61
CA ASN A 144 -0.86 -18.50 -0.22
C ASN A 144 0.47 -17.74 -0.10
N ARG A 145 0.51 -16.76 0.79
CA ARG A 145 1.74 -16.00 1.07
C ARG A 145 2.80 -16.91 1.69
N GLY A 146 4.04 -16.82 1.18
CA GLY A 146 5.21 -17.54 1.73
C GLY A 146 5.68 -16.98 3.08
N ALA A 147 6.82 -17.46 3.58
CA ALA A 147 7.42 -16.99 4.83
C ALA A 147 8.35 -15.78 4.68
N ASP A 148 8.76 -15.47 3.45
CA ASP A 148 9.82 -14.51 3.16
C ASP A 148 9.30 -13.08 3.16
N ARG A 149 10.01 -12.19 3.86
CA ARG A 149 9.65 -10.78 4.00
C ARG A 149 10.90 -9.91 4.06
N ILE A 150 10.81 -8.72 3.52
CA ILE A 150 11.70 -7.64 3.94
C ILE A 150 11.02 -6.82 5.04
N VAL A 151 11.85 -6.27 5.93
CA VAL A 151 11.48 -5.24 6.88
C VAL A 151 12.40 -4.05 6.65
N PHE A 152 11.84 -2.84 6.53
CA PHE A 152 12.62 -1.66 6.13
C PHE A 152 12.18 -0.39 6.86
N THR A 153 13.08 0.59 6.92
CA THR A 153 12.79 1.94 7.42
C THR A 153 12.59 2.92 6.27
N LYS A 154 12.06 4.11 6.56
CA LYS A 154 11.99 5.20 5.56
C LYS A 154 13.35 5.72 5.11
N ASN A 155 14.41 5.41 5.85
CA ASN A 155 15.78 5.81 5.53
C ASN A 155 16.48 4.81 4.60
N GLY A 156 15.79 3.73 4.20
CA GLY A 156 16.35 2.74 3.28
C GLY A 156 17.14 1.61 3.94
N ASP A 157 17.18 1.51 5.27
CA ASP A 157 17.70 0.31 5.93
C ASP A 157 16.77 -0.87 5.66
N VAL A 158 17.33 -2.03 5.32
CA VAL A 158 16.56 -3.24 4.97
C VAL A 158 17.10 -4.46 5.71
N TRP A 159 16.18 -5.28 6.21
CA TRP A 159 16.41 -6.61 6.75
C TRP A 159 15.57 -7.63 5.99
N LEU A 160 16.12 -8.82 5.78
CA LEU A 160 15.43 -9.95 5.16
C LEU A 160 15.16 -11.01 6.22
N THR A 161 13.96 -11.57 6.22
CA THR A 161 13.62 -12.79 6.94
C THR A 161 13.12 -13.84 5.94
N LYS A 162 13.59 -15.08 6.08
CA LYS A 162 13.15 -16.24 5.27
C LYS A 162 12.39 -17.29 6.09
N ASN A 163 12.00 -16.93 7.30
CA ASN A 163 11.46 -17.86 8.28
C ASN A 163 10.32 -17.23 9.10
N HIS A 164 9.56 -16.34 8.47
CA HIS A 164 8.39 -15.71 9.06
C HIS A 164 8.72 -14.96 10.37
N TYR A 165 9.70 -14.05 10.28
CA TYR A 165 10.16 -13.14 11.34
C TYR A 165 10.89 -13.81 12.52
N LYS A 166 11.29 -15.10 12.42
CA LYS A 166 12.05 -15.77 13.47
C LYS A 166 13.50 -15.26 13.57
N SER A 167 14.09 -14.88 12.45
CA SER A 167 15.39 -14.20 12.40
C SER A 167 15.48 -13.24 11.22
N PHE A 168 16.42 -12.30 11.32
CA PHE A 168 16.65 -11.24 10.35
C PHE A 168 18.12 -11.18 9.94
N GLU A 169 18.35 -10.98 8.65
CA GLU A 169 19.65 -10.66 8.07
C GLU A 169 19.62 -9.22 7.58
N ARG A 170 20.57 -8.38 8.01
CA ARG A 170 20.70 -7.01 7.47
C ARG A 170 21.25 -7.10 6.05
N LYS A 171 20.65 -6.35 5.12
CA LYS A 171 20.99 -6.39 3.70
C LYS A 171 21.60 -5.09 3.21
#